data_AF-A0A7K0MT83-F1
#
_entry.id   AF-A0A7K0MT83-F1
#
_cell.length_a   1.000
_cell.length_b   1.000
_cell.length_c   1.000
_cell.angle_alpha   90.00
_cell.angle_beta   90.00
_cell.angle_gamma   90.00
#
_symmetry.space_group_name_H-M   'P 1'
#
loop_
_entity.id
_entity.type
_entity.pdbx_description
1 polymer ?
#
loop_
_entity_poly.entity_id
_entity_poly.type
_entity_poly.pdbx_seq_one_letter_code
_entity_poly.pdbx_strand_id
1 'polypeptide(L)'
;MPTSKELVGVISAKGNLATQVAACKKFVCGAVQVAAEQGCLWWEIDSKVFAQSKELIGNLQTVSSGTTSRELKTILLISPEPLETLEFIDSIEVVCHQETRPPGLQSVTFTKVG
;
A
#
# COMPACT_ATOMS: atom_id res chain seq x y z
N MET A 1 13.43 16.49 -0.54
CA MET A 1 12.83 15.18 -0.26
C MET A 1 11.38 15.39 0.11
N PRO A 2 10.40 14.70 -0.50
CA PRO A 2 8.99 14.84 -0.10
C PRO A 2 8.83 14.42 1.35
N THR A 3 7.99 15.12 2.11
CA THR A 3 7.61 14.72 3.47
C THR A 3 6.58 13.59 3.45
N SER A 4 6.39 12.88 4.55
CA SER A 4 5.37 11.82 4.66
C SER A 4 3.96 12.32 4.27
N LYS A 5 3.63 13.58 4.59
CA LYS A 5 2.37 14.22 4.18
C LYS A 5 2.29 14.46 2.67
N GLU A 6 3.38 14.91 2.05
CA GLU A 6 3.43 15.08 0.59
C GLU A 6 3.35 13.73 -0.14
N LEU A 7 3.99 12.69 0.40
CA LEU A 7 3.91 11.35 -0.16
C LEU A 7 2.48 10.78 -0.09
N VAL A 8 1.84 10.87 1.07
CA VAL A 8 0.43 10.46 1.23
C VAL A 8 -0.45 11.23 0.26
N GLY A 9 -0.18 12.53 0.05
CA GLY A 9 -0.86 13.32 -0.98
C GLY A 9 -0.65 12.80 -2.41
N VAL A 10 0.58 12.40 -2.76
CA VAL A 10 0.93 11.84 -4.08
C VAL A 10 0.25 10.49 -4.34
N ILE A 11 0.15 9.65 -3.32
CA ILE A 11 -0.47 8.31 -3.43
C ILE A 11 -2.00 8.39 -3.33
N SER A 12 -2.53 9.31 -2.51
CA SER A 12 -3.96 9.50 -2.32
C SER A 12 -4.61 10.29 -3.45
N ALA A 13 -3.90 11.22 -4.08
CA ALA A 13 -4.28 11.68 -5.41
C ALA A 13 -4.17 10.48 -6.34
N LYS A 14 -5.17 10.22 -7.21
CA LYS A 14 -5.14 9.14 -8.20
C LYS A 14 -4.02 9.35 -9.23
N GLY A 15 -2.76 9.27 -8.79
CA GLY A 15 -1.57 9.37 -9.61
C GLY A 15 -1.38 8.09 -10.40
N ASN A 16 -0.90 8.23 -11.64
CA ASN A 16 -0.58 7.07 -12.46
C ASN A 16 0.53 6.22 -11.80
N LEU A 17 0.64 4.97 -12.25
CA LEU A 17 1.61 4.01 -11.73
C LEU A 17 3.05 4.54 -11.77
N ALA A 18 3.41 5.39 -12.75
CA ALA A 18 4.75 5.94 -12.88
C ALA A 18 5.13 6.86 -11.71
N THR A 19 4.19 7.65 -11.19
CA THR A 19 4.44 8.50 -10.01
C THR A 19 4.65 7.66 -8.75
N GLN A 20 3.88 6.60 -8.58
CA GLN A 20 4.03 5.66 -7.46
C GLN A 20 5.37 4.92 -7.52
N VAL A 21 5.77 4.43 -8.70
CA VAL A 21 7.09 3.80 -8.92
C VAL A 21 8.23 4.79 -8.68
N ALA A 22 8.06 6.07 -9.03
CA ALA A 22 9.06 7.09 -8.73
C ALA A 22 9.22 7.32 -7.21
N ALA A 23 8.16 7.17 -6.42
CA ALA A 23 8.23 7.24 -4.96
C ALA A 23 9.06 6.09 -4.38
N CYS A 24 8.98 4.90 -4.97
CA CYS A 24 9.78 3.72 -4.57
C CYS A 24 11.29 3.86 -4.79
N LYS A 25 11.75 4.93 -5.43
CA LYS A 25 13.19 5.27 -5.46
C LYS A 25 13.67 5.95 -4.19
N LYS A 26 12.76 6.44 -3.35
CA LYS A 26 13.02 7.22 -2.14
C LYS A 26 12.49 6.56 -0.88
N PHE A 27 11.42 5.79 -1.02
CA PHE A 27 10.70 5.17 0.08
C PHE A 27 10.65 3.66 -0.06
N VAL A 28 10.47 2.98 1.07
CA VAL A 28 10.31 1.52 1.11
C VAL A 28 9.01 1.14 0.41
N CYS A 29 9.12 0.22 -0.56
CA CYS A 29 7.98 -0.29 -1.31
C CYS A 29 7.96 -1.81 -1.35
N GLY A 30 6.75 -2.34 -1.44
CA GLY A 30 6.44 -3.72 -1.78
C GLY A 30 5.41 -3.75 -2.91
N ALA A 31 5.13 -4.94 -3.41
CA ALA A 31 4.06 -5.15 -4.39
C ALA A 31 3.39 -6.49 -4.15
N VAL A 32 2.08 -6.53 -4.37
CA VAL A 32 1.29 -7.76 -4.38
C VAL A 32 0.54 -7.88 -5.68
N GLN A 33 0.38 -9.11 -6.16
CA GLN A 33 -0.47 -9.43 -7.28
C GLN A 33 -1.72 -10.12 -6.76
N VAL A 34 -2.88 -9.57 -7.10
CA VAL A 34 -4.17 -10.05 -6.64
C VAL A 34 -5.05 -10.43 -7.82
N ALA A 35 -5.90 -11.42 -7.61
CA ALA A 35 -6.94 -11.83 -8.53
C ALA A 35 -8.06 -12.52 -7.73
N ALA A 36 -9.30 -12.42 -8.21
CA ALA A 36 -10.45 -13.08 -7.60
C ALA A 36 -11.27 -13.77 -8.68
N GLU A 37 -11.78 -14.98 -8.41
CA GLU A 37 -12.55 -15.73 -9.40
C GLU A 37 -13.82 -14.98 -9.82
N GLN A 38 -14.56 -14.40 -8.87
CA GLN A 38 -15.79 -13.66 -9.16
C GLN A 38 -15.54 -12.15 -9.37
N GLY A 39 -14.30 -11.71 -9.23
CA GLY A 39 -13.97 -10.29 -9.10
C GLY A 39 -14.09 -9.81 -7.66
N CYS A 40 -13.75 -8.56 -7.46
CA CYS A 40 -13.66 -7.90 -6.17
C CYS A 40 -14.13 -6.46 -6.29
N LEU A 41 -14.92 -5.94 -5.35
CA LEU A 41 -15.37 -4.54 -5.43
C LEU A 41 -14.23 -3.59 -5.06
N TRP A 42 -13.42 -3.96 -4.08
CA TRP A 42 -12.21 -3.25 -3.69
C TRP A 42 -11.30 -4.17 -2.88
N TRP A 43 -10.01 -3.84 -2.87
CA TRP A 43 -8.98 -4.61 -2.17
C TRP A 43 -8.48 -3.83 -0.97
N GLU A 44 -8.39 -4.50 0.16
CA GLU A 44 -7.69 -4.03 1.35
C GLU A 44 -6.43 -4.87 1.54
N ILE A 45 -5.30 -4.21 1.74
CA ILE A 45 -4.03 -4.87 1.98
C ILE A 45 -3.46 -4.30 3.26
N ASP A 46 -3.42 -5.13 4.28
CA ASP A 46 -2.75 -4.83 5.54
C ASP A 46 -1.35 -5.42 5.52
N SER A 47 -0.38 -4.64 5.97
CA SER A 47 1.01 -5.04 6.00
C SER A 47 1.73 -4.36 7.14
N LYS A 48 2.92 -4.85 7.46
CA LYS A 48 3.76 -4.31 8.52
C LYS A 48 5.07 -3.84 7.94
N VAL A 49 5.58 -2.75 8.49
CA VAL A 49 6.90 -2.23 8.15
C VAL A 49 7.82 -2.53 9.33
N PHE A 50 8.98 -3.09 9.02
CA PHE A 50 9.98 -3.49 9.99
C PHE A 50 11.29 -2.74 9.78
N ALA A 51 11.96 -2.43 10.88
CA ALA A 51 13.35 -2.00 10.88
C ALA A 51 14.27 -3.11 10.38
N GLN A 52 15.48 -2.74 9.95
CA GLN A 52 16.53 -3.71 9.64
C GLN A 52 16.82 -4.67 10.81
N SER A 53 16.64 -4.20 12.05
CA SER A 53 16.72 -5.01 13.28
C SER A 53 15.58 -6.02 13.46
N LYS A 54 14.62 -6.06 12.52
CA LYS A 54 13.37 -6.84 12.56
C LYS A 54 12.36 -6.39 13.62
N GLU A 55 12.57 -5.20 14.19
CA GLU A 55 11.60 -4.60 15.08
C GLU A 55 10.44 -3.99 14.28
N LEU A 56 9.21 -4.16 14.77
CA LEU A 56 8.02 -3.59 14.13
C LEU A 56 8.02 -2.07 14.33
N ILE A 57 8.00 -1.31 13.24
CA ILE A 57 8.00 0.16 13.30
C ILE A 57 6.69 0.79 12.86
N GLY A 58 5.82 0.04 12.18
CA GLY A 58 4.54 0.56 11.73
C GLY A 58 3.64 -0.45 11.05
N ASN A 59 2.37 -0.11 10.98
CA ASN A 59 1.36 -0.82 10.19
C ASN A 59 1.05 0.02 8.94
N LEU A 60 0.96 -0.64 7.79
CA LEU A 60 0.69 -0.04 6.50
C LEU A 60 -0.55 -0.69 5.90
N GLN A 61 -1.60 0.11 5.73
CA GLN A 61 -2.84 -0.28 5.06
C GLN A 61 -2.86 0.36 3.67
N THR A 62 -3.11 -0.43 2.64
CA THR A 62 -3.28 0.03 1.25
C THR A 62 -4.63 -0.42 0.72
N VAL A 63 -5.41 0.54 0.22
CA VAL A 63 -6.73 0.30 -0.37
C VAL A 63 -6.68 0.57 -1.86
N SER A 64 -7.08 -0.42 -2.66
CA SER A 64 -7.10 -0.32 -4.12
C SER A 64 -8.51 -0.48 -4.67
N SER A 65 -8.74 0.01 -5.89
CA SER A 65 -9.97 -0.28 -6.61
C SER A 65 -10.13 -1.78 -6.85
N GLY A 66 -11.35 -2.24 -7.12
CA GLY A 66 -11.63 -3.62 -7.42
C GLY A 66 -10.97 -4.17 -8.69
N THR A 67 -11.34 -5.42 -8.98
CA THR A 67 -10.97 -6.18 -10.17
C THR A 67 -12.20 -6.92 -10.68
N THR A 68 -12.31 -7.09 -11.99
CA THR A 68 -13.29 -7.99 -12.59
C THR A 68 -12.89 -9.46 -12.40
N SER A 69 -13.77 -10.38 -12.79
CA SER A 69 -13.54 -11.83 -12.69
C SER A 69 -12.22 -12.23 -13.35
N ARG A 70 -11.34 -12.90 -12.58
CA ARG A 70 -10.04 -13.43 -13.00
C ARG A 70 -9.07 -12.38 -13.55
N GLU A 71 -9.34 -11.10 -13.29
CA GLU A 71 -8.43 -10.01 -13.64
C GLU A 71 -7.26 -9.97 -12.66
N LEU A 72 -6.05 -9.99 -13.21
CA LEU A 72 -4.80 -9.96 -12.46
C LEU A 72 -4.35 -8.51 -12.29
N LYS A 73 -4.16 -8.08 -11.04
CA LYS A 73 -3.84 -6.69 -10.72
C LYS A 73 -2.63 -6.61 -9.80
N THR A 74 -1.67 -5.76 -10.17
CA THR A 74 -0.54 -5.42 -9.31
C THR A 74 -0.88 -4.20 -8.47
N ILE A 75 -0.73 -4.31 -7.15
CA ILE A 75 -0.94 -3.24 -6.18
C ILE A 75 0.39 -2.95 -5.50
N LEU A 76 0.82 -1.68 -5.54
CA LEU A 76 2.03 -1.23 -4.86
C LEU A 76 1.71 -0.87 -3.42
N LEU A 77 2.55 -1.33 -2.50
CA LEU A 77 2.53 -0.98 -1.08
C LEU A 77 3.65 0.02 -0.86
N ILE A 78 3.36 1.22 -0.39
CA ILE A 78 4.35 2.30 -0.27
C ILE A 78 4.32 2.82 1.16
N SER A 79 5.40 2.56 1.88
CA SER A 79 5.62 3.13 3.21
C SER A 79 6.14 4.57 3.09
N PRO A 80 5.86 5.48 4.03
CA PRO A 80 6.52 6.78 4.10
C PRO A 80 7.94 6.72 4.66
N GLU A 81 8.41 5.54 5.05
CA GLU A 81 9.76 5.36 5.57
C GLU A 81 10.81 5.37 4.45
N PRO A 82 11.97 5.99 4.67
CA PRO A 82 13.00 6.18 3.65
C PRO A 82 13.64 4.84 3.25
N LEU A 83 13.93 4.69 1.96
CA LEU A 83 14.60 3.49 1.44
C LEU A 83 16.02 3.31 2.03
N GLU A 84 16.68 4.42 2.38
CA GLU A 84 18.05 4.45 2.88
C GLU A 84 18.22 3.78 4.25
N THR A 85 17.15 3.62 5.03
CA THR A 85 17.21 2.99 6.36
C THR A 85 17.10 1.46 6.32
N LEU A 86 16.99 0.87 5.12
CA LEU A 86 16.91 -0.59 4.90
C LEU A 86 15.74 -1.26 5.64
N GLU A 87 14.69 -0.50 5.88
CA GLU A 87 13.41 -1.00 6.38
C GLU A 87 12.68 -1.77 5.28
N PHE A 88 11.78 -2.67 5.66
CA PHE A 88 11.11 -3.56 4.71
C PHE A 88 9.65 -3.82 5.09
N ILE A 89 8.83 -4.11 4.08
CA ILE A 89 7.41 -4.47 4.22
C ILE A 89 7.30 -6.00 4.28
N ASP A 90 6.54 -6.52 5.25
CA ASP A 90 6.26 -7.94 5.43
C ASP A 90 4.89 -8.14 6.12
N SER A 91 4.54 -9.38 6.48
CA SER A 91 3.26 -9.75 7.11
C SER A 91 2.06 -9.23 6.32
N ILE A 92 2.05 -9.51 5.02
CA ILE A 92 1.04 -8.99 4.10
C ILE A 92 -0.20 -9.88 4.13
N GLU A 93 -1.34 -9.27 4.45
CA GLU A 93 -2.66 -9.85 4.42
C GLU A 93 -3.51 -9.11 3.38
N VAL A 94 -4.20 -9.87 2.52
CA VAL A 94 -4.98 -9.33 1.42
C VAL A 94 -6.42 -9.76 1.58
N VAL A 95 -7.32 -8.78 1.62
CA VAL A 95 -8.76 -9.00 1.72
C VAL A 95 -9.46 -8.50 0.47
N CYS A 96 -10.28 -9.38 -0.10
CA CYS A 96 -11.20 -9.00 -1.16
C CYS A 96 -12.57 -8.69 -0.56
N HIS A 97 -13.05 -7.46 -0.76
CA HIS A 97 -14.37 -7.04 -0.31
C HIS A 97 -15.40 -7.17 -1.43
N GLN A 98 -16.57 -7.71 -1.06
CA GLN A 98 -17.73 -7.90 -1.94
C GLN A 98 -18.84 -6.88 -1.65
N GLU A 99 -18.63 -6.04 -0.66
CA GLU A 99 -19.46 -4.93 -0.24
C GLU A 99 -18.92 -3.58 -0.74
N THR A 100 -19.80 -2.57 -0.73
CA THR A 100 -19.42 -1.23 -1.18
C THR A 100 -18.36 -0.63 -0.27
N ARG A 101 -17.32 -0.03 -0.87
CA ARG A 101 -16.25 0.65 -0.14
C ARG A 101 -16.82 1.78 0.73
N PRO A 102 -16.52 1.80 2.05
CA PRO A 102 -16.91 2.90 2.92
C PRO A 102 -16.39 4.26 2.42
N PRO A 103 -17.19 5.34 2.51
CA PRO A 103 -16.75 6.67 2.12
C PRO A 103 -15.64 7.16 3.06
N GLY A 104 -14.63 7.85 2.50
CA GLY A 104 -13.58 8.50 3.29
C GLY A 104 -12.36 7.63 3.62
N LEU A 105 -12.34 6.34 3.23
CA LEU A 105 -11.13 5.51 3.30
C LEU A 105 -10.02 6.11 2.44
N GLN A 106 -8.86 6.38 3.04
CA GLN A 106 -7.66 6.79 2.31
C GLN A 106 -7.10 5.62 1.50
N SER A 107 -6.42 5.92 0.39
CA SER A 107 -5.81 4.87 -0.43
C SER A 107 -4.59 4.23 0.25
N VAL A 108 -3.87 4.99 1.08
CA VAL A 108 -2.76 4.48 1.88
C VAL A 108 -2.78 5.15 3.23
N THR A 109 -2.65 4.35 4.29
CA THR A 109 -2.56 4.79 5.68
C THR A 109 -1.36 4.11 6.32
N PHE A 110 -0.46 4.88 6.91
CA PHE A 110 0.66 4.36 7.70
C PHE A 110 0.52 4.81 9.16
N THR A 111 0.61 3.85 10.08
CA THR A 111 0.52 4.08 11.53
C THR A 111 1.81 3.59 12.18
N LYS A 112 2.66 4.53 12.63
CA LYS A 112 3.91 4.21 13.31
C LYS A 112 3.63 3.56 14.67
N VAL A 113 4.38 2.51 15.01
CA VAL A 113 4.40 1.95 16.37
C VAL A 113 5.33 2.84 17.20
N GLY A 114 4.83 3.30 18.35
CA GLY A 114 5.54 4.19 19.27
C GLY A 114 6.34 3.43 20.30
#